data_AF-A0A0C2BDC1-F1
#
_entry.id   AF-A0A0C2BDC1-F1
#
_cell.length_a   1.000
_cell.length_b   1.000
_cell.length_c   1.000
_cell.angle_alpha   90.00
_cell.angle_beta   90.00
_cell.angle_gamma   90.00
#
_symmetry.space_group_name_H-M   'P 1'
#
loop_
_entity.id
_entity.type
_entity.pdbx_description
1 polymer ?
#
loop_
_entity_poly.entity_id
_entity_poly.type
_entity_poly.pdbx_seq_one_letter_code
_entity_poly.pdbx_strand_id
1 'polypeptide(L)'
;MPLVFCKPDALSGPHRTMARERAVALLTALAGMCSGTGTSLVPGLWRPPAERAAVQVSERARTEAAFQGTAREGGTASARLLGVVETLPFGVVETRELLELSLAGLGFGIRSAHRLVLGKAGVDAVYAGATTTTEYELVRARLLEYLAADEVEVWDLDGGQAGCVLQWWKTYVRHLLLDRRPGEYLLRNLVHVCEGPDAGYLLGRVHGTGH
;
A
#
# COMPACT_ATOMS: atom_id res chain seq x y z
N MET A 1 7.18 10.51 -10.79
CA MET A 1 6.98 10.57 -9.33
C MET A 1 6.02 9.47 -8.94
N PRO A 2 6.23 8.77 -7.82
CA PRO A 2 5.35 7.70 -7.43
C PRO A 2 3.99 8.25 -6.97
N LEU A 3 2.92 7.63 -7.48
CA LEU A 3 1.57 7.86 -7.00
C LEU A 3 1.11 6.63 -6.23
N VAL A 4 0.42 6.89 -5.12
CA VAL A 4 -0.31 5.86 -4.38
C VAL A 4 -1.74 6.34 -4.24
N PHE A 5 -2.71 5.43 -4.24
CA PHE A 5 -4.02 5.78 -3.71
C PHE A 5 -4.50 4.79 -2.66
N CYS A 6 -5.10 5.37 -1.62
CA CYS A 6 -5.76 4.71 -0.51
C CYS A 6 -7.21 4.43 -0.90
N LYS A 7 -7.60 3.17 -0.73
CA LYS A 7 -8.93 2.68 -1.09
C LYS A 7 -9.95 2.96 0.03
N PRO A 8 -11.26 2.93 -0.25
CA PRO A 8 -12.29 3.33 0.72
C PRO A 8 -12.21 2.57 2.05
N ASP A 9 -11.81 1.30 1.99
CA ASP A 9 -11.64 0.46 3.20
C ASP A 9 -10.63 1.00 4.20
N ALA A 10 -9.59 1.69 3.72
CA ALA A 10 -8.55 2.28 4.55
C ALA A 10 -8.96 3.65 5.12
N LEU A 11 -10.00 4.27 4.56
CA LEU A 11 -10.40 5.65 4.84
C LEU A 11 -11.67 5.72 5.69
N SER A 12 -12.74 5.05 5.23
CA SER A 12 -14.07 5.12 5.84
C SER A 12 -14.68 3.73 6.09
N GLY A 13 -14.12 2.69 5.47
CA GLY A 13 -14.64 1.33 5.53
C GLY A 13 -14.18 0.49 6.73
N PRO A 14 -14.27 -0.84 6.64
CA PRO A 14 -14.08 -1.76 7.77
C PRO A 14 -12.65 -1.80 8.32
N HIS A 15 -11.68 -1.29 7.55
CA HIS A 15 -10.28 -1.23 7.93
C HIS A 15 -9.81 0.22 8.14
N ARG A 16 -10.71 1.16 8.43
CA ARG A 16 -10.33 2.57 8.70
C ARG A 16 -9.47 2.74 9.95
N THR A 17 -9.54 1.77 10.87
CA THR A 17 -8.79 1.75 12.13
C THR A 17 -8.18 0.37 12.36
N MET A 18 -7.10 0.31 13.13
CA MET A 18 -6.50 -0.96 13.56
C MET A 18 -5.97 -0.92 14.99
N ALA A 19 -5.81 -2.09 15.60
CA ALA A 19 -5.16 -2.22 16.90
C ALA A 19 -3.67 -1.83 16.80
N ARG A 20 -3.16 -1.15 17.82
CA ARG A 20 -1.76 -0.69 17.90
C ARG A 20 -0.77 -1.83 17.66
N GLU A 21 -1.01 -3.01 18.22
CA GLU A 21 -0.11 -4.17 18.09
C GLU A 21 0.11 -4.57 16.64
N ARG A 22 -0.93 -4.41 15.82
CA ARG A 22 -0.91 -4.67 14.38
C ARG A 22 -0.15 -3.58 13.63
N ALA A 23 -0.35 -2.32 14.01
CA ALA A 23 0.40 -1.18 13.47
C ALA A 23 1.90 -1.32 13.77
N VAL A 24 2.25 -1.67 15.01
CA VAL A 24 3.62 -1.98 15.43
C VAL A 24 4.20 -3.10 14.59
N ALA A 25 3.46 -4.19 14.40
CA ALA A 25 3.94 -5.30 13.58
C ALA A 25 4.23 -4.90 12.12
N LEU A 26 3.40 -4.05 11.51
CA LEU A 26 3.67 -3.49 10.18
C LEU A 26 4.98 -2.71 10.17
N LEU A 27 5.12 -1.72 11.07
CA LEU A 27 6.30 -0.84 11.09
C LEU A 27 7.58 -1.63 11.39
N THR A 28 7.55 -2.57 12.33
CA THR A 28 8.69 -3.43 12.65
C THR A 28 9.05 -4.36 11.48
N ALA A 29 8.06 -4.91 10.77
CA ALA A 29 8.32 -5.74 9.60
C ALA A 29 8.95 -4.95 8.45
N LEU A 30 8.45 -3.73 8.19
CA LEU A 30 9.04 -2.81 7.23
C LEU A 30 10.48 -2.42 7.62
N ALA A 31 10.70 -2.14 8.91
CA ALA A 31 12.03 -1.81 9.43
C ALA A 31 13.02 -2.95 9.19
N GLY A 32 12.62 -4.18 9.54
CA GLY A 32 13.45 -5.37 9.34
C GLY A 32 13.71 -5.69 7.87
N MET A 33 12.74 -5.41 7.00
CA MET A 33 12.91 -5.50 5.55
C MET A 33 13.94 -4.47 5.04
N CYS A 34 13.89 -3.22 5.51
CA CYS A 34 14.86 -2.19 5.12
C CYS A 34 16.29 -2.47 5.61
N SER A 35 16.45 -3.00 6.82
CA SER A 35 17.76 -3.29 7.41
C SER A 35 18.30 -4.69 7.09
N GLY A 36 17.52 -5.54 6.40
CA GLY A 36 17.90 -6.92 6.08
C GLY A 36 17.88 -7.90 7.27
N THR A 37 17.27 -7.51 8.39
CA THR A 37 17.14 -8.37 9.60
C THR A 37 15.92 -9.30 9.56
N GLY A 38 15.11 -9.19 8.51
CA GLY A 38 13.95 -10.04 8.24
C GLY A 38 12.81 -9.81 9.24
N THR A 39 12.10 -10.88 9.60
CA THR A 39 10.90 -10.84 10.46
C THR A 39 11.19 -11.15 11.93
N SER A 40 12.46 -11.24 12.32
CA SER A 40 12.91 -11.67 13.65
C SER A 40 12.37 -10.80 14.78
N LEU A 41 12.27 -9.49 14.56
CA LEU A 41 11.77 -8.50 15.51
C LEU A 41 10.24 -8.37 15.54
N VAL A 42 9.54 -9.01 14.58
CA VAL A 42 8.08 -8.93 14.50
C VAL A 42 7.46 -9.74 15.66
N PRO A 43 6.48 -9.18 16.39
CA PRO A 43 5.79 -9.90 17.46
C PRO A 43 5.22 -11.24 16.98
N GLY A 44 5.30 -12.28 17.82
CA GLY A 44 5.04 -13.66 17.41
C GLY A 44 3.70 -13.89 16.71
N LEU A 45 2.62 -13.25 17.18
CA LEU A 45 1.29 -13.34 16.56
C LEU A 45 1.27 -12.86 15.10
N TRP A 46 2.08 -11.84 14.79
CA TRP A 46 2.11 -11.17 13.48
C TRP A 46 3.29 -11.60 12.61
N ARG A 47 4.16 -12.48 13.11
CA ARG A 47 5.30 -12.99 12.36
C ARG A 47 4.87 -13.81 11.13
N PRO A 48 3.91 -14.75 11.20
CA PRO A 48 3.50 -15.51 10.01
C PRO A 48 2.99 -14.65 8.84
N PRO A 49 2.12 -13.62 9.01
CA PRO A 49 1.78 -12.73 7.91
C PRO A 49 2.97 -11.93 7.38
N ALA A 50 3.88 -11.47 8.25
CA ALA A 50 5.09 -10.77 7.80
C ALA A 50 6.00 -11.69 6.95
N GLU A 51 6.15 -12.96 7.33
CA GLU A 51 6.93 -13.95 6.56
C GLU A 51 6.31 -14.22 5.20
N ARG A 52 4.98 -14.35 5.11
CA ARG A 52 4.29 -14.47 3.81
C ARG A 52 4.51 -13.25 2.92
N ALA A 53 4.51 -12.05 3.50
CA ALA A 53 4.83 -10.83 2.76
C ALA A 53 6.28 -10.87 2.23
N ALA A 54 7.24 -11.24 3.07
CA ALA A 54 8.66 -11.34 2.70
C ALA A 54 8.90 -12.38 1.59
N VAL A 55 8.25 -13.54 1.68
CA VAL A 55 8.29 -14.58 0.64
C VAL A 55 7.71 -14.05 -0.65
N GLN A 56 6.52 -13.44 -0.63
CA GLN A 56 5.91 -12.87 -1.83
C GLN A 56 6.79 -11.80 -2.49
N VAL A 57 7.39 -10.91 -1.69
CA VAL A 57 8.33 -9.89 -2.20
C VAL A 57 9.51 -10.57 -2.90
N SER A 58 10.10 -11.58 -2.27
CA SER A 58 11.27 -12.29 -2.76
C SER A 58 10.97 -13.10 -4.03
N GLU A 59 9.80 -13.74 -4.12
CA GLU A 59 9.34 -14.45 -5.31
C GLU A 59 9.12 -13.50 -6.48
N ARG A 60 8.39 -12.39 -6.26
CA ARG A 60 8.12 -11.40 -7.30
C ARG A 60 9.38 -10.69 -7.77
N ALA A 61 10.35 -10.43 -6.88
CA ALA A 61 11.64 -9.85 -7.26
C ALA A 61 12.42 -10.71 -8.26
N ARG A 62 12.14 -12.01 -8.41
CA ARG A 62 12.79 -12.86 -9.43
C ARG A 62 12.29 -12.56 -10.84
N THR A 63 11.05 -12.13 -11.00
CA THR A 63 10.38 -12.02 -12.31
C THR A 63 9.92 -10.61 -12.63
N GLU A 64 9.84 -9.72 -11.65
CA GLU A 64 9.25 -8.39 -11.79
C GLU A 64 10.25 -7.30 -11.39
N ALA A 65 10.65 -6.49 -12.37
CA ALA A 65 11.60 -5.38 -12.17
C ALA A 65 11.12 -4.37 -11.10
N ALA A 66 9.80 -4.17 -10.97
CA ALA A 66 9.21 -3.30 -9.94
C ALA A 66 9.48 -3.78 -8.51
N PHE A 67 9.81 -5.06 -8.30
CA PHE A 67 10.18 -5.62 -6.99
C PHE A 67 11.69 -5.70 -6.76
N GLN A 68 12.50 -5.43 -7.78
CA GLN A 68 13.96 -5.55 -7.72
C GLN A 68 14.59 -4.25 -7.21
N GLY A 69 15.54 -4.38 -6.28
CA GLY A 69 16.34 -3.27 -5.76
C GLY A 69 16.62 -3.42 -4.27
N THR A 70 17.07 -2.32 -3.66
CA THR A 70 17.38 -2.22 -2.23
C THR A 70 16.87 -0.90 -1.69
N ALA A 71 16.52 -0.88 -0.40
CA ALA A 71 16.19 0.36 0.29
C ALA A 71 17.46 1.24 0.39
N ARG A 72 17.39 2.46 -0.13
CA ARG A 72 18.40 3.49 0.08
C ARG A 72 18.40 3.88 1.55
N GLU A 73 19.60 3.94 2.14
CA GLU A 73 19.79 4.20 3.57
C GLU A 73 18.92 3.29 4.45
N GLY A 74 18.88 1.99 4.13
CA GLY A 74 17.99 1.02 4.79
C GLY A 74 18.07 1.02 6.32
N GLY A 75 19.26 1.25 6.90
CA GLY A 75 19.43 1.43 8.34
C GLY A 75 18.72 2.68 8.89
N THR A 76 18.81 3.82 8.19
CA THR A 76 18.11 5.07 8.55
C THR A 76 16.60 4.89 8.43
N ALA A 77 16.11 4.27 7.35
CA ALA A 77 14.68 3.98 7.18
C ALA A 77 14.16 3.04 8.29
N SER A 78 14.93 2.01 8.63
CA SER A 78 14.64 1.10 9.75
C SER A 78 14.55 1.86 11.09
N ALA A 79 15.54 2.70 11.39
CA ALA A 79 15.54 3.52 12.60
C ALA A 79 14.34 4.48 12.68
N ARG A 80 13.97 5.14 11.57
CA ARG A 80 12.78 6.02 11.52
C ARG A 80 11.49 5.23 11.79
N LEU A 81 11.31 4.08 11.15
CA LEU A 81 10.14 3.23 11.35
C LEU A 81 10.01 2.74 12.79
N LEU A 82 11.13 2.36 13.41
CA LEU A 82 11.15 1.98 14.83
C LEU A 82 10.90 3.18 15.75
N GLY A 83 11.37 4.38 15.41
CA GLY A 83 11.02 5.61 16.13
C GLY A 83 9.51 5.91 16.09
N VAL A 84 8.82 5.63 14.98
CA VAL A 84 7.36 5.76 14.90
C VAL A 84 6.66 4.77 15.84
N VAL A 85 7.16 3.54 15.99
CA VAL A 85 6.58 2.55 16.91
C VAL A 85 6.52 3.07 18.35
N GLU A 86 7.51 3.84 18.77
CA GLU A 86 7.61 4.43 20.10
C GLU A 86 6.58 5.55 20.34
N THR A 87 6.13 6.22 19.28
CA THR A 87 5.19 7.34 19.37
C THR A 87 3.73 6.96 19.09
N LEU A 88 3.47 5.74 18.61
CA LEU A 88 2.12 5.28 18.32
C LEU A 88 1.21 5.30 19.56
N PRO A 89 -0.01 5.87 19.45
CA PRO A 89 -0.94 5.94 20.57
C PRO A 89 -1.36 4.56 21.04
N PHE A 90 -1.64 4.41 22.34
CA PHE A 90 -2.23 3.20 22.90
C PHE A 90 -3.64 2.95 22.34
N GLY A 91 -3.98 1.68 22.14
CA GLY A 91 -5.31 1.28 21.66
C GLY A 91 -5.41 1.22 20.14
N VAL A 92 -6.13 2.17 19.54
CA VAL A 92 -6.51 2.14 18.12
C VAL A 92 -5.77 3.23 17.36
N VAL A 93 -5.31 2.89 16.15
CA VAL A 93 -4.62 3.79 15.22
C VAL A 93 -5.45 3.93 13.96
N GLU A 94 -5.58 5.15 13.44
CA GLU A 94 -6.21 5.40 12.14
C GLU A 94 -5.34 4.82 11.02
N THR A 95 -5.93 4.00 10.15
CA THR A 95 -5.20 3.32 9.08
C THR A 95 -4.60 4.30 8.10
N ARG A 96 -5.33 5.36 7.75
CA ARG A 96 -4.81 6.44 6.92
C ARG A 96 -3.53 7.02 7.52
N GLU A 97 -3.54 7.39 8.80
CA GLU A 97 -2.38 7.96 9.51
C GLU A 97 -1.21 6.96 9.55
N LEU A 98 -1.47 5.68 9.83
CA LEU A 98 -0.41 4.67 9.82
C LEU A 98 0.24 4.54 8.44
N LEU A 99 -0.56 4.57 7.37
CA LEU A 99 -0.04 4.52 6.01
C LEU A 99 0.86 5.73 5.73
N GLU A 100 0.47 6.93 6.15
CA GLU A 100 1.30 8.15 6.05
C GLU A 100 2.62 8.00 6.84
N LEU A 101 2.54 7.61 8.10
CA LEU A 101 3.70 7.43 8.98
C LEU A 101 4.66 6.36 8.44
N SER A 102 4.12 5.27 7.89
CA SER A 102 4.96 4.21 7.30
C SER A 102 5.70 4.68 6.04
N LEU A 103 5.05 5.49 5.19
CA LEU A 103 5.70 6.10 4.03
C LEU A 103 6.80 7.10 4.46
N ALA A 104 6.50 7.94 5.45
CA ALA A 104 7.47 8.87 6.04
C ALA A 104 8.68 8.12 6.62
N GLY A 105 8.45 7.03 7.36
CA GLY A 105 9.51 6.18 7.90
C GLY A 105 10.42 5.60 6.80
N LEU A 106 9.82 5.16 5.69
CA LEU A 106 10.54 4.65 4.52
C LEU A 106 11.32 5.73 3.74
N GLY A 107 11.07 7.02 4.03
CA GLY A 107 11.74 8.16 3.41
C GLY A 107 10.98 8.75 2.21
N PHE A 108 9.66 8.51 2.12
CA PHE A 108 8.78 9.20 1.19
C PHE A 108 8.10 10.38 1.88
N GLY A 109 7.95 11.50 1.16
CA GLY A 109 7.08 12.61 1.56
C GLY A 109 5.79 12.57 0.76
N ILE A 110 4.68 12.98 1.38
CA ILE A 110 3.42 13.23 0.66
C ILE A 110 3.42 14.70 0.30
N ARG A 111 3.59 15.01 -0.98
CA ARG A 111 3.57 16.37 -1.50
C ARG A 111 2.15 16.93 -1.51
N SER A 112 1.19 16.10 -1.92
CA SER A 112 -0.22 16.47 -1.92
C SER A 112 -1.12 15.24 -1.80
N ALA A 113 -2.30 15.44 -1.23
CA ALA A 113 -3.33 14.43 -1.07
C ALA A 113 -4.65 14.95 -1.65
N HIS A 114 -5.30 14.15 -2.50
CA HIS A 114 -6.50 14.55 -3.23
C HIS A 114 -7.56 13.47 -3.11
N ARG A 115 -8.75 13.87 -2.66
CA ARG A 115 -9.91 13.00 -2.61
C ARG A 115 -10.68 13.07 -3.91
N LEU A 116 -11.00 11.92 -4.48
CA LEU A 116 -11.75 11.84 -5.73
C LEU A 116 -12.61 10.58 -5.80
N VAL A 117 -13.70 10.67 -6.56
CA VAL A 117 -14.49 9.52 -7.00
C VAL A 117 -14.02 9.14 -8.40
N LEU A 118 -13.59 7.89 -8.57
CA LEU A 118 -13.03 7.41 -9.84
C LEU A 118 -14.10 7.35 -10.93
N GLY A 119 -15.32 6.92 -10.58
CA GLY A 119 -16.33 6.54 -11.55
C GLY A 119 -15.91 5.29 -12.34
N LYS A 120 -16.81 4.83 -13.22
CA LYS A 120 -16.53 3.68 -14.10
C LYS A 120 -15.27 3.91 -14.95
N ALA A 121 -15.16 5.09 -15.57
CA ALA A 121 -14.03 5.43 -16.42
C ALA A 121 -12.69 5.44 -15.69
N GLY A 122 -12.66 5.90 -14.42
CA GLY A 122 -11.44 5.88 -13.62
C GLY A 122 -11.05 4.49 -13.16
N VAL A 123 -12.02 3.66 -12.75
CA VAL A 123 -11.76 2.25 -12.43
C VAL A 123 -11.23 1.51 -13.66
N ASP A 124 -11.86 1.73 -14.82
CA ASP A 124 -11.39 1.15 -16.07
C ASP A 124 -9.97 1.63 -16.41
N ALA A 125 -9.66 2.93 -16.30
CA ALA A 125 -8.33 3.46 -16.58
C ALA A 125 -7.24 2.89 -15.66
N VAL A 126 -7.54 2.72 -14.37
CA VAL A 126 -6.58 2.20 -13.37
C VAL A 126 -6.38 0.68 -13.50
N TYR A 127 -7.42 -0.07 -13.91
CA TYR A 127 -7.41 -1.53 -13.91
C TYR A 127 -7.45 -2.17 -15.31
N ALA A 128 -7.50 -1.39 -16.39
CA ALA A 128 -7.59 -1.86 -17.79
C ALA A 128 -6.49 -2.84 -18.23
N GLY A 129 -5.33 -2.81 -17.58
CA GLY A 129 -4.20 -3.69 -17.91
C GLY A 129 -4.38 -5.15 -17.50
N ALA A 130 -5.45 -5.50 -16.78
CA ALA A 130 -5.72 -6.88 -16.43
C ALA A 130 -6.46 -7.60 -17.59
N THR A 131 -5.88 -8.72 -18.01
CA THR A 131 -6.13 -9.51 -19.23
C THR A 131 -7.58 -9.90 -19.52
N THR A 132 -7.90 -10.11 -20.80
CA THR A 132 -9.24 -10.43 -21.37
C THR A 132 -9.75 -11.86 -21.11
N THR A 133 -9.87 -12.29 -19.86
CA THR A 133 -10.50 -13.58 -19.50
C THR A 133 -11.88 -13.37 -18.86
N THR A 134 -12.76 -14.38 -18.90
CA THR A 134 -14.07 -14.32 -18.22
C THR A 134 -13.94 -14.06 -16.70
N GLU A 135 -12.83 -14.51 -16.12
CA GLU A 135 -12.45 -14.23 -14.73
C GLU A 135 -12.17 -12.73 -14.51
N TYR A 136 -11.62 -12.04 -15.52
CA TYR A 136 -11.40 -10.60 -15.48
C TYR A 136 -12.70 -9.78 -15.52
N GLU A 137 -13.71 -10.17 -16.30
CA GLU A 137 -14.98 -9.44 -16.30
C GLU A 137 -15.69 -9.52 -14.93
N LEU A 138 -15.64 -10.68 -14.26
CA LEU A 138 -16.14 -10.82 -12.90
C LEU A 138 -15.34 -9.97 -11.89
N VAL A 139 -14.01 -10.02 -12.01
CA VAL A 139 -13.07 -9.19 -11.24
C VAL A 139 -13.37 -7.70 -11.43
N ARG A 140 -13.56 -7.28 -12.68
CA ARG A 140 -13.84 -5.90 -13.06
C ARG A 140 -15.19 -5.43 -12.53
N ALA A 141 -16.23 -6.24 -12.65
CA ALA A 141 -17.55 -5.94 -12.08
C ALA A 141 -17.45 -5.69 -10.56
N ARG A 142 -16.70 -6.54 -9.84
CA ARG A 142 -16.45 -6.37 -8.40
C ARG A 142 -15.62 -5.12 -8.08
N LEU A 143 -14.62 -4.79 -8.91
CA LEU A 143 -13.86 -3.55 -8.76
C LEU A 143 -14.72 -2.31 -8.98
N LEU A 144 -15.64 -2.35 -9.96
CA LEU A 144 -16.58 -1.26 -10.22
C LEU A 144 -17.55 -1.08 -9.05
N GLU A 145 -18.16 -2.15 -8.56
CA GLU A 145 -19.05 -2.12 -7.39
C GLU A 145 -18.34 -1.54 -6.17
N TYR A 146 -17.06 -1.88 -5.98
CA TYR A 146 -16.27 -1.48 -4.82
C TYR A 146 -15.66 -0.08 -4.90
N LEU A 147 -15.29 0.43 -6.09
CA LEU A 147 -14.49 1.67 -6.22
C LEU A 147 -15.18 2.78 -7.02
N ALA A 148 -16.18 2.47 -7.84
CA ALA A 148 -16.67 3.46 -8.81
C ALA A 148 -17.42 4.62 -8.15
N ALA A 149 -18.15 4.36 -7.06
CA ALA A 149 -18.96 5.37 -6.36
C ALA A 149 -18.30 5.92 -5.08
N ASP A 150 -17.29 5.22 -4.56
CA ASP A 150 -16.66 5.57 -3.30
C ASP A 150 -15.45 6.49 -3.48
N GLU A 151 -15.20 7.30 -2.46
CA GLU A 151 -14.06 8.20 -2.43
C GLU A 151 -12.75 7.43 -2.19
N VAL A 152 -11.77 7.70 -3.05
CA VAL A 152 -10.37 7.30 -2.84
C VAL A 152 -9.54 8.54 -2.54
N GLU A 153 -8.42 8.35 -1.87
CA GLU A 153 -7.45 9.42 -1.63
C GLU A 153 -6.16 9.13 -2.37
N VAL A 154 -5.78 10.00 -3.29
CA VAL A 154 -4.57 9.89 -4.12
C VAL A 154 -3.46 10.75 -3.51
N TRP A 155 -2.30 10.14 -3.28
CA TRP A 155 -1.12 10.77 -2.73
C TRP A 155 -0.04 10.89 -3.80
N ASP A 156 0.35 12.14 -4.09
CA ASP A 156 1.55 12.45 -4.85
C ASP A 156 2.75 12.40 -3.92
N LEU A 157 3.63 11.43 -4.15
CA LEU A 157 4.78 11.19 -3.31
C LEU A 157 6.05 11.81 -3.89
N ASP A 158 6.88 12.34 -3.00
CA ASP A 158 8.27 12.64 -3.27
C ASP A 158 9.19 11.85 -2.34
N GLY A 159 10.50 12.10 -2.45
CA GLY A 159 11.50 11.45 -1.62
C GLY A 159 12.59 10.74 -2.43
N GLY A 160 13.70 10.50 -1.75
CA GLY A 160 14.91 9.94 -2.34
C GLY A 160 14.95 8.41 -2.38
N GLN A 161 13.85 7.71 -2.11
CA GLN A 161 13.80 6.25 -1.97
C GLN A 161 13.57 5.53 -3.32
N ALA A 162 13.95 4.25 -3.41
CA ALA A 162 13.74 3.43 -4.60
C ALA A 162 12.26 3.01 -4.75
N GLY A 163 11.75 3.01 -5.99
CA GLY A 163 10.33 2.68 -6.27
C GLY A 163 9.91 1.28 -5.83
N CYS A 164 10.82 0.30 -5.83
CA CYS A 164 10.53 -1.06 -5.37
C CYS A 164 10.10 -1.13 -3.90
N VAL A 165 10.55 -0.17 -3.07
CA VAL A 165 10.15 -0.08 -1.66
C VAL A 165 8.65 0.15 -1.52
N LEU A 166 8.00 0.87 -2.46
CA LEU A 166 6.54 1.05 -2.45
C LEU A 166 5.80 -0.26 -2.75
N GLN A 167 6.32 -1.06 -3.67
CA GLN A 167 5.75 -2.37 -3.98
C GLN A 167 5.90 -3.36 -2.81
N TRP A 168 7.04 -3.30 -2.12
CA TRP A 168 7.24 -4.04 -0.88
C TRP A 168 6.27 -3.57 0.21
N TRP A 169 6.20 -2.26 0.44
CA TRP A 169 5.28 -1.64 1.39
C TRP A 169 3.83 -2.06 1.16
N LYS A 170 3.32 -1.93 -0.07
CA LYS A 170 1.97 -2.40 -0.47
C LYS A 170 1.75 -3.88 -0.14
N THR A 171 2.79 -4.71 -0.32
CA THR A 171 2.73 -6.14 -0.01
C THR A 171 2.62 -6.38 1.49
N TYR A 172 3.43 -5.70 2.30
CA TYR A 172 3.34 -5.80 3.77
C TYR A 172 2.00 -5.26 4.29
N VAL A 173 1.53 -4.12 3.80
CA VAL A 173 0.20 -3.57 4.11
C VAL A 173 -0.89 -4.61 3.86
N ARG A 174 -0.86 -5.29 2.71
CA ARG A 174 -1.84 -6.32 2.37
C ARG A 174 -1.84 -7.48 3.37
N HIS A 175 -0.67 -8.01 3.71
CA HIS A 175 -0.58 -9.20 4.57
C HIS A 175 -0.78 -8.91 6.04
N LEU A 176 -0.34 -7.72 6.48
CA LEU A 176 -0.39 -7.36 7.89
C LEU A 176 -1.66 -6.62 8.24
N LEU A 177 -2.25 -5.79 7.37
CA LEU A 177 -3.39 -4.93 7.75
C LEU A 177 -4.76 -5.42 7.26
N LEU A 178 -4.80 -6.35 6.31
CA LEU A 178 -6.06 -6.86 5.77
C LEU A 178 -6.49 -8.15 6.47
N ASP A 179 -7.63 -8.13 7.15
CA ASP A 179 -8.29 -9.34 7.63
C ASP A 179 -9.15 -9.93 6.52
N ARG A 180 -8.57 -10.86 5.75
CA ARG A 180 -9.30 -11.57 4.71
C ARG A 180 -10.37 -12.44 5.33
N ARG A 181 -11.64 -12.12 5.08
CA ARG A 181 -12.76 -13.01 5.39
C ARG A 181 -12.98 -14.00 4.24
N PRO A 182 -13.42 -15.23 4.53
CA PRO A 182 -13.87 -16.16 3.49
C PRO A 182 -14.92 -15.49 2.60
N GLY A 183 -14.75 -15.57 1.27
CA GLY A 183 -15.63 -14.94 0.29
C GLY A 183 -15.26 -13.51 -0.11
N GLU A 184 -14.30 -12.87 0.55
CA GLU A 184 -13.80 -11.56 0.12
C GLU A 184 -13.01 -11.65 -1.20
N TYR A 185 -13.18 -10.61 -2.00
CA TYR A 185 -12.58 -10.53 -3.32
C TYR A 185 -11.04 -10.47 -3.28
N LEU A 186 -10.39 -11.29 -4.12
CA LEU A 186 -8.94 -11.54 -4.11
C LEU A 186 -8.05 -10.29 -4.29
N LEU A 187 -8.54 -9.24 -4.98
CA LEU A 187 -7.79 -7.99 -5.18
C LEU A 187 -8.19 -6.87 -4.21
N ARG A 188 -9.01 -7.16 -3.19
CA ARG A 188 -9.24 -6.25 -2.07
C ARG A 188 -7.91 -6.09 -1.33
N ASN A 189 -7.38 -4.88 -1.37
CA ASN A 189 -6.18 -4.40 -0.68
C ASN A 189 -6.53 -3.00 -0.17
N LEU A 190 -5.77 -2.48 0.78
CA LEU A 190 -6.00 -1.13 1.32
C LEU A 190 -5.43 -0.01 0.44
N VAL A 191 -4.37 -0.33 -0.32
CA VAL A 191 -3.63 0.64 -1.11
C VAL A 191 -3.29 0.09 -2.49
N HIS A 192 -3.10 1.00 -3.44
CA HIS A 192 -2.57 0.72 -4.77
C HIS A 192 -1.40 1.66 -5.06
N VAL A 193 -0.28 1.08 -5.51
CA VAL A 193 0.88 1.82 -6.02
C VAL A 193 0.70 1.90 -7.53
N CYS A 194 0.62 3.11 -8.06
CA CYS A 194 0.37 3.39 -9.47
C CYS A 194 1.69 3.40 -10.24
N GLU A 195 1.73 2.74 -11.39
CA GLU A 195 2.88 2.64 -12.27
C GLU A 195 2.47 2.74 -13.74
N GLY A 196 3.10 3.67 -14.48
CA GLY A 196 2.88 3.81 -15.91
C GLY A 196 1.52 4.43 -16.25
N PRO A 197 0.63 3.74 -17.01
CA PRO A 197 -0.60 4.33 -17.52
C PRO A 197 -1.60 4.81 -16.46
N ASP A 198 -1.74 4.07 -15.35
CA ASP A 198 -2.67 4.44 -14.27
C ASP A 198 -2.21 5.70 -13.52
N ALA A 199 -0.89 5.85 -13.30
CA ALA A 199 -0.29 7.05 -12.75
C ALA A 199 -0.51 8.25 -13.67
N GLY A 200 -0.36 8.08 -14.99
CA GLY A 200 -0.65 9.14 -15.97
C GLY A 200 -2.08 9.64 -15.92
N TYR A 201 -3.06 8.73 -15.86
CA TYR A 201 -4.47 9.08 -15.72
C TYR A 201 -4.75 9.88 -14.43
N LEU A 202 -4.25 9.38 -13.29
CA LEU A 202 -4.51 10.00 -11.99
C LEU A 202 -3.82 11.37 -11.84
N LEU A 203 -2.60 11.54 -12.37
CA LEU A 203 -1.94 12.85 -12.41
C LEU A 203 -2.78 13.87 -13.19
N GLY A 204 -3.35 13.47 -14.34
CA GLY A 204 -4.21 14.35 -15.13
C GLY A 204 -5.48 14.77 -14.37
N ARG A 205 -6.09 13.85 -13.62
CA ARG A 205 -7.25 14.13 -12.78
C ARG A 205 -6.92 15.04 -11.59
N VAL A 206 -5.75 14.86 -10.98
CA VAL A 206 -5.34 15.56 -9.76
C VAL A 206 -4.80 16.97 -10.04
N HIS A 207 -4.02 17.15 -11.11
CA HIS A 207 -3.38 18.43 -11.41
C HIS A 207 -4.14 19.27 -12.44
N GLY A 208 -5.31 18.82 -12.90
CA GLY A 208 -6.08 19.51 -13.94
C GLY A 208 -5.40 19.52 -15.31
N THR A 209 -4.37 18.69 -15.50
CA THR A 209 -3.64 18.54 -16.75
C THR A 209 -4.17 17.32 -17.50
N GLY A 210 -5.39 17.38 -18.02
CA GLY A 210 -5.93 16.28 -18.83
C GLY A 210 -7.38 16.45 -19.30
N HIS A 211 -7.54 16.25 -20.61
CA HIS A 211 -8.73 16.37 -21.46
C HIS A 211 -9.96 15.55 -21.05
#